data_AF-Q5YZK5-F1
#
_entry.id   AF-Q5YZK5-F1
#
_cell.length_a   1.000
_cell.length_b   1.000
_cell.length_c   1.000
_cell.angle_alpha   90.00
_cell.angle_beta   90.00
_cell.angle_gamma   90.00
#
_symmetry.space_group_name_H-M   'P 1'
#
loop_
_entity.id
_entity.type
_entity.pdbx_description
1 polymer ?
#
loop_
_entity_poly.entity_id
_entity_poly.type
_entity_poly.pdbx_seq_one_letter_code
_entity_poly.pdbx_strand_id
1 'polypeptide(L)'
;MGKIWQLEDIDPDDPEQRFLPVLQYIPVGFGTDAGGRNRIVLPEALARAISKHLTECGVPPVDPAQAVKKLRAPYRGEQSPLNPLGDWVSIDEPEPPKVRLQDPAAMTPPERTALVEKLRYMGYRINEPLAPKPVAQVIDAIDDPPRFDPHTHSVTEVNAYLRDLDDEVEKRRVLYQEKRGQARRGILKRWEGA
;
A
#
# COMPACT_ATOMS: atom_id res chain seq x y z
N MET A 1 -10.12 16.53 -13.95
CA MET A 1 -8.82 16.12 -14.50
C MET A 1 -9.02 15.92 -15.99
N GLY A 2 -8.31 16.67 -16.84
CA GLY A 2 -8.51 16.58 -18.29
C GLY A 2 -7.90 15.29 -18.84
N LYS A 3 -8.59 14.63 -19.79
CA LYS A 3 -8.09 13.46 -20.51
C LYS A 3 -7.29 13.92 -21.73
N ILE A 4 -6.16 13.25 -22.02
CA ILE A 4 -5.46 13.43 -23.30
C ILE A 4 -6.30 12.75 -24.40
N TRP A 5 -6.76 13.52 -25.37
CA TRP A 5 -7.69 13.05 -26.40
C TRP A 5 -6.94 12.28 -27.50
N GLN A 6 -7.42 11.08 -27.82
CA GLN A 6 -7.03 10.33 -29.01
C GLN A 6 -8.13 10.40 -30.07
N LEU A 7 -7.78 10.06 -31.31
CA LEU A 7 -8.76 10.07 -32.41
C LEU A 7 -9.90 9.05 -32.20
N GLU A 8 -9.61 7.95 -31.52
CA GLU A 8 -10.59 6.93 -31.13
C GLU A 8 -11.53 7.36 -29.99
N ASP A 9 -11.21 8.45 -29.29
CA ASP A 9 -11.95 8.92 -28.12
C ASP A 9 -13.02 9.97 -28.46
N ILE A 10 -13.11 10.40 -29.72
CA ILE A 10 -13.95 11.51 -30.14
C ILE A 10 -15.09 11.07 -31.05
N ASP A 11 -16.19 11.80 -31.00
CA ASP A 11 -17.22 11.75 -32.04
C ASP A 11 -16.79 12.65 -33.22
N PRO A 12 -16.51 12.09 -34.43
CA PRO A 12 -16.09 12.87 -35.59
C PRO A 12 -17.19 13.75 -36.19
N ASP A 13 -18.45 13.48 -35.86
CA ASP A 13 -19.63 14.23 -36.30
C ASP A 13 -20.00 15.36 -35.32
N ASP A 14 -19.47 15.32 -34.09
CA ASP A 14 -19.62 16.41 -33.13
C ASP A 14 -18.62 17.55 -33.46
N PRO A 15 -19.10 18.75 -33.85
CA PRO A 15 -18.24 19.88 -34.20
C PRO A 15 -17.31 20.31 -33.04
N GLU A 16 -17.70 20.10 -31.79
CA GLU A 16 -16.88 20.46 -30.62
C GLU A 16 -15.76 19.45 -30.33
N GLN A 17 -15.85 18.23 -30.86
CA GLN A 17 -14.90 17.15 -30.55
C GLN A 17 -13.93 16.84 -31.69
N ARG A 18 -14.37 17.06 -32.92
CA ARG A 18 -13.69 16.70 -34.17
C ARG A 18 -12.19 16.99 -34.21
N PHE A 19 -11.75 18.11 -33.62
CA PHE A 19 -10.35 18.55 -33.64
C PHE A 19 -9.65 18.49 -32.28
N LEU A 20 -10.31 18.01 -31.22
CA LEU A 20 -9.68 17.91 -29.89
C LEU A 20 -8.35 17.14 -29.88
N PRO A 21 -8.19 16.01 -30.60
CA PRO A 21 -6.94 15.25 -30.58
C PRO A 21 -5.74 16.06 -31.11
N VAL A 22 -5.97 16.95 -32.08
CA VAL A 22 -4.93 17.75 -32.74
C VAL A 22 -4.72 19.14 -32.13
N LEU A 23 -5.61 19.58 -31.25
CA LEU A 23 -5.53 20.85 -30.52
C LEU A 23 -4.81 20.72 -29.17
N GLN A 24 -3.88 19.78 -29.06
CA GLN A 24 -3.10 19.49 -27.84
C GLN A 24 -1.62 19.76 -28.10
N TYR A 25 -0.91 20.33 -27.11
CA TYR A 25 0.54 20.52 -27.13
C TYR A 25 1.08 21.09 -28.45
N ILE A 26 0.45 22.13 -28.98
CA ILE A 26 0.81 22.69 -30.29
C ILE A 26 2.21 23.30 -30.17
N PRO A 27 3.21 22.83 -30.93
CA PRO A 27 4.56 23.36 -30.85
C PRO A 27 4.58 24.81 -31.33
N VAL A 28 5.11 25.71 -30.50
CA VAL A 28 5.30 27.11 -30.87
C VAL A 28 6.77 27.49 -30.76
N GLY A 29 7.33 27.90 -31.88
CA GLY A 29 8.65 28.51 -31.97
C GLY A 29 8.50 29.89 -32.59
N PHE A 30 9.04 30.92 -31.95
CA PHE A 30 9.40 32.15 -32.67
C PHE A 30 10.74 31.86 -33.37
N GLY A 31 10.70 31.31 -34.59
CA GLY A 31 11.88 30.87 -35.33
C GLY A 31 11.59 29.76 -36.36
N THR A 32 12.51 29.55 -37.31
CA THR A 32 12.43 28.69 -38.50
C THR A 32 12.29 27.18 -38.25
N ASP A 33 12.21 26.78 -36.99
CA ASP A 33 12.31 25.41 -36.56
C ASP A 33 11.21 25.15 -35.53
N ALA A 34 10.21 24.37 -35.97
CA ALA A 34 9.18 23.74 -35.16
C ALA A 34 9.75 22.72 -34.15
N GLY A 35 10.96 22.95 -33.64
CA GLY A 35 11.67 22.24 -32.58
C GLY A 35 11.82 23.06 -31.30
N GLY A 36 11.19 24.24 -31.21
CA GLY A 36 11.14 25.01 -29.97
C GLY A 36 10.59 24.16 -28.81
N ARG A 37 11.10 24.34 -27.59
CA ARG A 37 10.67 23.57 -26.40
C ARG A 37 9.29 23.96 -25.88
N ASN A 38 8.70 25.02 -26.41
CA ASN A 38 7.43 25.55 -25.93
C ASN A 38 6.26 24.87 -26.65
N ARG A 39 5.26 24.49 -25.87
CA ARG A 39 4.01 23.88 -26.36
C ARG A 39 2.87 24.74 -25.85
N ILE A 40 1.98 25.18 -26.74
CA ILE A 40 0.71 25.76 -26.33
C ILE A 40 -0.16 24.60 -25.84
N VAL A 41 -0.65 24.75 -24.61
CA VAL A 41 -1.70 23.91 -24.06
C VAL A 41 -3.00 24.71 -24.03
N LEU A 42 -4.08 24.10 -24.51
CA LEU A 42 -5.40 24.72 -24.57
C LEU A 42 -6.28 24.07 -23.48
N PRO A 43 -6.91 24.85 -22.60
CA PRO A 43 -7.98 24.34 -21.77
C PRO A 43 -9.09 23.72 -22.63
N GLU A 44 -9.72 22.65 -22.16
CA GLU A 44 -10.70 21.89 -22.95
C GLU A 44 -11.82 22.76 -23.51
N ALA A 45 -12.37 23.68 -22.70
CA ALA A 45 -13.42 24.59 -23.15
C ALA A 45 -12.99 25.45 -24.35
N LEU A 46 -11.73 25.91 -24.37
CA LEU A 46 -11.18 26.68 -25.48
C LEU A 46 -10.93 25.80 -26.71
N ALA A 47 -10.41 24.57 -26.51
CA ALA A 47 -10.19 23.62 -27.59
C ALA A 47 -11.53 23.22 -28.28
N ARG A 48 -12.60 23.02 -27.51
CA ARG A 48 -13.96 22.76 -28.03
C ARG A 48 -14.48 23.93 -28.86
N ALA A 49 -14.33 25.16 -28.35
CA ALA A 49 -14.73 26.36 -29.09
C ALA A 49 -13.97 26.50 -30.42
N ILE A 50 -12.66 26.23 -30.43
CA ILE A 50 -11.85 26.24 -31.66
C ILE A 50 -12.28 25.12 -32.61
N SER A 51 -12.51 23.90 -32.11
CA SER A 51 -12.98 22.76 -32.93
C SER A 51 -14.28 23.10 -33.65
N LYS A 52 -15.24 23.68 -32.92
CA LYS A 52 -16.52 24.12 -33.50
C LYS A 52 -16.31 25.18 -34.56
N HIS A 53 -15.49 26.19 -34.27
CA HIS A 53 -15.18 27.25 -35.23
C HIS A 53 -14.52 26.72 -36.51
N LEU A 54 -13.56 25.80 -36.42
CA LEU A 54 -12.93 25.17 -37.59
C LEU A 54 -13.95 24.39 -38.43
N THR A 55 -14.87 23.68 -37.76
CA THR A 55 -15.94 22.94 -38.42
C THR A 55 -16.90 23.88 -39.16
N GLU A 56 -17.33 24.98 -38.52
CA GLU A 56 -18.18 26.00 -39.12
C GLU A 56 -17.50 26.74 -40.30
N CYS A 57 -16.17 26.88 -40.25
CA CYS A 57 -15.35 27.40 -41.35
C CYS A 57 -15.17 26.41 -42.51
N GLY A 58 -15.74 25.20 -42.43
CA GLY A 58 -15.69 24.19 -43.49
C GLY A 58 -14.39 23.40 -43.53
N VAL A 59 -13.58 23.40 -42.46
CA VAL A 59 -12.36 22.57 -42.39
C VAL A 59 -12.77 21.10 -42.33
N PRO A 60 -12.25 20.23 -43.22
CA PRO A 60 -12.55 18.81 -43.19
C PRO A 60 -12.02 18.16 -41.88
N PRO A 61 -12.64 17.05 -41.43
CA PRO A 61 -12.14 16.31 -40.26
C PRO A 61 -10.71 15.83 -40.49
N VAL A 62 -10.02 15.54 -39.41
CA VAL A 62 -8.70 14.92 -39.46
C VAL A 62 -8.81 13.54 -40.11
N ASP A 63 -8.16 13.36 -41.26
CA ASP A 63 -8.00 12.06 -41.90
C ASP A 63 -6.73 11.38 -41.38
N PRO A 64 -6.82 10.29 -40.59
CA PRO A 64 -5.65 9.59 -40.09
C PRO A 64 -4.76 9.02 -41.20
N ALA A 65 -5.28 8.75 -42.41
CA ALA A 65 -4.48 8.30 -43.54
C ALA A 65 -3.55 9.40 -44.10
N GLN A 66 -3.85 10.67 -43.82
CA GLN A 66 -3.03 11.83 -44.24
C GLN A 66 -2.14 12.37 -43.11
N ALA A 67 -2.27 11.85 -41.90
CA ALA A 67 -1.51 12.32 -40.74
C ALA A 67 -0.02 11.94 -40.86
N VAL A 68 0.85 12.95 -40.90
CA VAL A 68 2.32 12.78 -40.92
C VAL A 68 2.95 12.77 -39.53
N LYS A 69 2.20 13.21 -38.51
CA LYS A 69 2.64 13.27 -37.12
C LYS A 69 1.59 12.62 -36.22
N LYS A 70 2.06 12.09 -35.09
CA LYS A 70 1.23 11.58 -34.00
C LYS A 70 1.56 12.29 -32.69
N LEU A 71 0.56 12.35 -31.83
CA LEU A 71 0.72 12.87 -30.49
C LEU A 71 1.44 11.83 -29.62
N ARG A 72 2.54 12.24 -29.00
CA ARG A 72 3.25 11.52 -27.94
C ARG A 72 2.90 12.17 -26.61
N ALA A 73 2.23 11.42 -25.75
CA ALA A 73 1.87 11.87 -24.40
C ALA A 73 3.14 12.17 -23.56
N PRO A 74 3.04 13.01 -22.52
CA PRO A 74 4.16 13.30 -21.62
C PRO A 74 4.81 12.01 -21.09
N TYR A 75 6.12 11.87 -21.25
CA TYR A 75 6.84 10.67 -20.79
C TYR A 75 6.82 10.51 -19.25
N ARG A 76 6.74 11.62 -18.51
CA ARG A 76 6.68 11.68 -17.05
C ARG A 76 5.79 12.83 -16.59
N GLY A 77 5.37 12.74 -15.32
CA GLY A 77 4.51 13.72 -14.69
C GLY A 77 3.02 13.42 -14.93
N GLU A 78 2.20 14.42 -14.69
CA GLU A 78 0.74 14.31 -14.82
C GLU A 78 0.33 14.06 -16.27
N GLN A 79 -0.48 13.01 -16.50
CA GLN A 79 -1.03 12.70 -17.82
C GLN A 79 -2.29 13.56 -18.07
N SER A 80 -2.06 14.83 -18.42
CA SER A 80 -3.12 15.84 -18.58
C SER A 80 -2.84 16.72 -19.81
N PRO A 81 -3.87 17.18 -20.56
CA PRO A 81 -3.73 18.15 -21.65
C PRO A 81 -3.00 19.44 -21.27
N LEU A 82 -2.96 19.77 -19.97
CA LEU A 82 -2.29 20.95 -19.45
C LEU A 82 -0.82 20.72 -19.08
N ASN A 83 -0.28 19.51 -19.27
CA ASN A 83 1.14 19.24 -19.07
C ASN A 83 1.92 19.46 -20.38
N PRO A 84 2.65 20.58 -20.55
CA PRO A 84 3.28 20.95 -21.83
C PRO A 84 4.47 20.06 -22.24
N LEU A 85 4.71 18.95 -21.54
CA LEU A 85 5.72 17.96 -21.88
C LEU A 85 5.26 16.92 -22.93
N GLY A 86 4.02 17.01 -23.41
CA GLY A 86 3.56 16.27 -24.58
C GLY A 86 4.21 16.79 -25.87
N ASP A 87 4.35 15.93 -26.88
CA ASP A 87 5.05 16.27 -28.12
C ASP A 87 4.39 15.70 -29.38
N TRP A 88 4.65 16.31 -30.53
CA TRP A 88 4.21 15.82 -31.83
C TRP A 88 5.39 15.27 -32.61
N VAL A 89 5.41 13.96 -32.82
CA VAL A 89 6.51 13.22 -33.45
C VAL A 89 6.07 12.62 -34.78
N SER A 90 7.02 12.16 -35.58
CA SER A 90 6.71 11.43 -36.82
C SER A 90 5.83 10.21 -36.52
N ILE A 91 4.91 9.87 -37.43
CA ILE A 91 4.01 8.73 -37.26
C ILE A 91 4.77 7.40 -37.08
N ASP A 92 5.90 7.26 -37.78
CA ASP A 92 6.75 6.07 -37.76
C ASP A 92 7.68 6.01 -36.55
N GLU A 93 7.75 7.07 -35.74
CA GLU A 93 8.69 7.09 -34.64
C GLU A 93 8.25 6.11 -33.54
N PRO A 94 9.13 5.21 -33.06
CA PRO A 94 8.74 4.21 -32.06
C PRO A 94 8.27 4.87 -30.76
N GLU A 95 7.34 4.20 -30.08
CA GLU A 95 6.94 4.60 -28.74
C GLU A 95 8.10 4.41 -27.76
N PRO A 96 8.38 5.38 -26.87
CA PRO A 96 9.40 5.21 -25.86
C PRO A 96 9.04 4.06 -24.90
N PRO A 97 10.04 3.39 -24.32
CA PRO A 97 9.79 2.34 -23.34
C PRO A 97 8.99 2.92 -22.16
N LYS A 98 7.88 2.27 -21.80
CA LYS A 98 7.05 2.71 -20.68
C LYS A 98 7.87 2.79 -19.40
N VAL A 99 7.84 3.94 -18.73
CA VAL A 99 8.45 4.08 -17.40
C VAL A 99 7.72 3.15 -16.45
N ARG A 100 8.40 2.10 -16.00
CA ARG A 100 7.88 1.24 -14.93
C ARG A 100 8.24 1.89 -13.60
N LEU A 101 7.25 2.01 -12.72
CA LEU A 101 7.54 2.36 -11.33
C LEU A 101 8.48 1.28 -10.78
N GLN A 102 9.47 1.70 -10.02
CA GLN A 102 10.32 0.74 -9.32
C GLN A 102 9.44 -0.04 -8.35
N ASP A 103 9.45 -1.37 -8.47
CA ASP A 103 8.74 -2.25 -7.55
C ASP A 103 9.61 -2.49 -6.31
N PRO A 104 9.24 -1.98 -5.12
CA PRO A 104 10.00 -2.23 -3.91
C PRO A 104 10.07 -3.71 -3.54
N ALA A 105 9.09 -4.53 -3.93
CA ALA A 105 9.09 -5.97 -3.62
C ALA A 105 10.18 -6.74 -4.40
N ALA A 106 10.54 -6.25 -5.58
CA ALA A 106 11.62 -6.82 -6.41
C ALA A 106 13.03 -6.38 -5.96
N MET A 107 13.14 -5.41 -5.05
CA MET A 107 14.41 -4.91 -4.53
C MET A 107 14.95 -5.80 -3.41
N THR A 108 16.27 -5.85 -3.28
CA THR A 108 16.91 -6.51 -2.14
C THR A 108 16.61 -5.74 -0.84
N PRO A 109 16.70 -6.39 0.34
CA PRO A 109 16.49 -5.71 1.62
C PRO A 109 17.37 -4.46 1.83
N PRO A 110 18.69 -4.47 1.52
CA PRO A 110 19.52 -3.28 1.66
C PRO A 110 19.09 -2.12 0.74
N GLU A 111 18.71 -2.41 -0.50
CA GLU A 111 18.26 -1.39 -1.45
C GLU A 111 16.96 -0.73 -0.98
N ARG A 112 16.04 -1.50 -0.39
CA ARG A 112 14.81 -0.95 0.20
C ARG A 112 15.12 -0.03 1.37
N THR A 113 16.04 -0.41 2.25
CA THR A 113 16.47 0.44 3.37
C THR A 113 17.05 1.75 2.85
N ALA A 114 17.94 1.69 1.86
CA ALA A 114 18.51 2.88 1.24
C ALA A 114 17.46 3.77 0.55
N LEU A 115 16.43 3.17 -0.07
CA LEU A 115 15.31 3.90 -0.66
C LEU A 115 14.50 4.63 0.43
N VAL A 116 14.18 3.95 1.54
CA VAL A 116 13.47 4.55 2.68
C VAL A 116 14.28 5.70 3.29
N GLU A 117 15.59 5.55 3.45
CA GLU A 117 16.46 6.62 3.93
C GLU A 117 16.48 7.83 3.00
N LYS A 118 16.56 7.62 1.68
CA LYS A 118 16.45 8.70 0.69
C LYS A 118 15.11 9.42 0.78
N LEU A 119 14.01 8.68 0.94
CA LEU A 119 12.68 9.28 1.09
C LEU A 119 12.59 10.10 2.39
N ARG A 120 13.16 9.61 3.50
CA ARG A 120 13.25 10.38 4.76
C ARG A 120 14.10 11.64 4.57
N TYR A 121 15.23 11.56 3.88
CA TYR A 121 16.08 12.71 3.56
C TYR A 121 15.34 13.76 2.71
N MET A 122 14.49 13.33 1.78
CA MET A 122 13.61 14.19 1.00
C MET A 122 12.43 14.79 1.79
N GLY A 123 12.32 14.50 3.10
CA GLY A 123 11.30 15.05 3.99
C GLY A 123 10.00 14.25 4.06
N TYR A 124 9.92 13.05 3.47
CA TYR A 124 8.74 12.20 3.60
C TYR A 124 8.67 11.58 5.00
N ARG A 125 7.51 11.70 5.64
CA ARG A 125 7.22 11.06 6.94
C ARG A 125 6.78 9.62 6.71
N ILE A 126 7.72 8.69 6.88
CA ILE A 126 7.45 7.26 6.78
C ILE A 126 7.23 6.73 8.20
N ASN A 127 5.99 6.34 8.49
CA ASN A 127 5.64 5.71 9.76
C ASN A 127 6.45 4.44 9.93
N GLU A 128 6.97 4.23 11.14
CA GLU A 128 7.55 2.94 11.48
C GLU A 128 6.46 1.87 11.47
N PRO A 129 6.78 0.63 11.04
CA PRO A 129 5.82 -0.46 11.12
C PRO A 129 5.36 -0.61 12.57
N LEU A 130 4.04 -0.71 12.76
CA LEU A 130 3.47 -0.96 14.07
C LEU A 130 4.13 -2.21 14.65
N ALA A 131 4.68 -2.09 15.85
CA ALA A 131 5.28 -3.23 16.54
C ALA A 131 4.25 -4.37 16.57
N PRO A 132 4.64 -5.62 16.25
CA PRO A 132 3.71 -6.73 16.30
C PRO A 132 3.08 -6.77 17.69
N LYS A 133 1.75 -6.73 17.75
CA LYS A 133 1.05 -6.90 19.04
C LYS A 133 1.44 -8.27 19.58
N PRO A 134 2.00 -8.37 20.81
CA PRO A 134 2.28 -9.66 21.40
C PRO A 134 0.95 -10.41 21.53
N VAL A 135 0.81 -11.51 20.77
CA VAL A 135 -0.38 -12.39 20.78
C VAL A 135 -0.43 -13.26 22.04
N ALA A 136 0.68 -13.37 22.76
CA ALA A 136 0.72 -14.00 24.06
C ALA A 136 0.36 -12.96 25.14
N GLN A 137 -0.89 -12.99 25.62
CA GLN A 137 -1.20 -12.45 26.94
C GLN A 137 -0.60 -13.41 27.97
N VAL A 138 0.45 -12.97 28.66
CA VAL A 138 0.78 -13.56 29.96
C VAL A 138 -0.33 -13.12 30.88
N ILE A 139 -1.25 -14.03 31.18
CA ILE A 139 -2.24 -13.81 32.23
C ILE A 139 -1.43 -13.86 33.53
N ASP A 140 -1.09 -12.69 34.07
CA ASP A 140 -0.58 -12.60 35.43
C ASP A 140 -1.66 -13.20 36.34
N ALA A 141 -1.35 -14.33 36.97
CA ALA A 141 -2.23 -15.11 37.83
C ALA A 141 -2.50 -14.41 39.17
N ILE A 142 -3.00 -13.16 39.12
CA ILE A 142 -3.29 -12.34 40.31
C ILE A 142 -4.69 -12.65 40.88
N ASP A 143 -5.59 -13.26 40.09
CA ASP A 143 -6.97 -13.57 40.49
C ASP A 143 -7.25 -15.06 40.77
N ASP A 144 -6.24 -15.93 40.78
CA ASP A 144 -6.41 -17.30 41.30
C ASP A 144 -6.37 -17.24 42.84
N PRO A 145 -7.40 -17.73 43.58
CA PRO A 145 -7.34 -17.80 45.04
C PRO A 145 -6.07 -18.57 45.46
N PRO A 146 -5.38 -18.16 46.54
CA PRO A 146 -4.11 -18.74 46.92
C PRO A 146 -4.25 -20.26 47.08
N ARG A 147 -3.55 -21.00 46.20
CA ARG A 147 -3.59 -22.47 46.19
C ARG A 147 -3.06 -23.01 47.51
N PHE A 148 -3.68 -24.08 48.03
CA PHE A 148 -3.34 -24.68 49.32
C PHE A 148 -1.85 -25.09 49.38
N ASP A 149 -1.09 -24.59 50.35
CA ASP A 149 0.31 -24.95 50.55
C ASP A 149 0.43 -25.91 51.74
N PRO A 150 0.80 -27.19 51.54
CA PRO A 150 0.91 -28.12 52.65
C PRO A 150 1.95 -27.68 53.71
N HIS A 151 2.96 -26.88 53.36
CA HIS A 151 4.04 -26.51 54.29
C HIS A 151 3.66 -25.45 55.32
N THR A 152 2.60 -24.69 55.07
CA THR A 152 2.07 -23.70 56.02
C THR A 152 1.02 -24.28 56.96
N HIS A 153 0.63 -25.55 56.75
CA HIS A 153 -0.42 -26.23 57.51
C HIS A 153 0.12 -27.43 58.31
N SER A 154 -0.58 -27.75 59.40
CA SER A 154 -0.26 -28.90 60.24
C SER A 154 -0.60 -30.23 59.57
N VAL A 155 -0.02 -31.34 60.06
CA VAL A 155 -0.28 -32.69 59.54
C VAL A 155 -1.77 -33.06 59.59
N THR A 156 -2.50 -32.58 60.60
CA THR A 156 -3.94 -32.84 60.76
C THR A 156 -4.75 -32.07 59.71
N GLU A 157 -4.41 -30.81 59.46
CA GLU A 157 -5.08 -29.94 58.49
C GLU A 157 -4.83 -30.41 57.04
N VAL A 158 -3.60 -30.80 56.72
CA VAL A 158 -3.28 -31.34 55.38
C VAL A 158 -4.01 -32.66 55.13
N ASN A 159 -4.13 -33.53 56.13
CA ASN A 159 -4.88 -34.78 56.00
C ASN A 159 -6.40 -34.57 55.91
N ALA A 160 -6.93 -33.53 56.56
CA ALA A 160 -8.34 -33.15 56.41
C ALA A 160 -8.60 -32.58 55.01
N TYR A 161 -7.74 -31.67 54.55
CA TYR A 161 -7.81 -31.10 53.20
C TYR A 161 -7.75 -32.18 52.11
N LEU A 162 -6.79 -33.10 52.17
CA LEU A 162 -6.66 -34.19 51.20
C LEU A 162 -7.83 -35.20 51.25
N ARG A 163 -8.57 -35.25 52.35
CA ARG A 163 -9.73 -36.14 52.52
C ARG A 163 -11.00 -35.55 51.93
N ASP A 164 -11.16 -34.25 52.01
CA ASP A 164 -12.35 -33.52 51.53
C ASP A 164 -12.21 -33.08 50.05
N LEU A 165 -11.06 -33.35 49.43
CA LEU A 165 -10.75 -32.96 48.07
C LEU A 165 -11.18 -34.03 47.05
N ASP A 166 -12.09 -33.68 46.15
CA ASP A 166 -12.55 -34.53 45.03
C ASP A 166 -11.66 -34.42 43.77
N ASP A 167 -10.83 -33.38 43.67
CA ASP A 167 -9.91 -33.16 42.54
C ASP A 167 -8.59 -33.94 42.72
N GLU A 168 -8.47 -35.03 41.98
CA GLU A 168 -7.27 -35.89 41.96
C GLU A 168 -6.01 -35.18 41.44
N VAL A 169 -6.14 -34.15 40.60
CA VAL A 169 -4.97 -33.38 40.10
C VAL A 169 -4.38 -32.53 41.21
N GLU A 170 -5.23 -31.83 41.95
CA GLU A 170 -4.85 -31.00 43.08
C GLU A 170 -4.31 -31.86 44.24
N LYS A 171 -4.90 -33.04 44.47
CA LYS A 171 -4.41 -34.02 45.44
C LYS A 171 -2.96 -34.45 45.15
N ARG A 172 -2.67 -34.79 43.90
CA ARG A 172 -1.32 -35.14 43.45
C ARG A 172 -0.36 -33.97 43.54
N ARG A 173 -0.79 -32.74 43.24
CA ARG A 173 0.03 -31.54 43.40
C ARG A 173 0.44 -31.35 44.86
N VAL A 174 -0.51 -31.45 45.80
CA VAL A 174 -0.25 -31.27 47.23
C VAL A 174 0.66 -32.37 47.78
N LEU A 175 0.43 -33.64 47.41
CA LEU A 175 1.32 -34.75 47.79
C LEU A 175 2.72 -34.60 47.19
N TYR A 176 2.84 -34.11 45.96
CA TYR A 176 4.12 -33.84 45.32
C TYR A 176 4.88 -32.70 46.02
N GLN A 177 4.20 -31.62 46.40
CA GLN A 177 4.79 -30.53 47.18
C GLN A 177 5.24 -31.04 48.56
N GLU A 178 4.39 -31.78 49.27
CA GLU A 178 4.75 -32.37 50.57
C GLU A 178 5.99 -33.28 50.46
N LYS A 179 6.10 -34.08 49.39
CA LYS A 179 7.25 -34.95 49.13
C LYS A 179 8.54 -34.17 48.83
N ARG A 180 8.44 -33.00 48.19
CA ARG A 180 9.61 -32.16 47.88
C ARG A 180 10.06 -31.26 49.03
N GLY A 181 9.15 -30.88 49.92
CA GLY A 181 9.48 -30.07 51.10
C GLY A 181 9.73 -30.92 52.34
N GLN A 182 8.86 -30.82 53.33
CA GLN A 182 9.05 -31.40 54.67
C GLN A 182 8.95 -32.93 54.73
N ALA A 183 8.38 -33.57 53.70
CA ALA A 183 8.25 -35.01 53.54
C ALA A 183 7.71 -35.73 54.81
N ARG A 184 6.67 -35.17 55.43
CA ARG A 184 6.18 -35.63 56.73
C ARG A 184 5.56 -37.02 56.59
N ARG A 185 6.15 -37.99 57.30
CA ARG A 185 5.77 -39.41 57.25
C ARG A 185 4.30 -39.66 57.60
N GLY A 186 3.71 -38.83 58.47
CA GLY A 186 2.29 -38.93 58.85
C GLY A 186 1.29 -38.60 57.75
N ILE A 187 1.72 -37.93 56.68
CA ILE A 187 0.91 -37.61 55.49
C ILE A 187 1.24 -38.62 54.39
N LEU A 188 2.53 -38.76 54.05
CA LEU A 188 2.96 -39.59 52.92
C LEU A 188 2.67 -41.08 53.10
N LYS A 189 2.75 -41.63 54.32
CA LYS A 189 2.41 -43.04 54.59
C LYS A 189 0.90 -43.30 54.49
N ARG A 190 0.08 -42.29 54.79
CA ARG A 190 -1.38 -42.41 54.79
C ARG A 190 -1.97 -42.38 53.39
N TRP A 191 -1.30 -41.68 52.48
CA TRP A 191 -1.71 -41.50 51.08
C TRP A 191 -0.76 -42.20 50.11
N GLU A 192 -0.07 -43.24 50.58
CA GLU A 192 0.87 -44.04 49.80
C GLU A 192 0.10 -44.87 48.76
N GLY A 193 -0.02 -44.34 47.53
CA GLY A 193 -0.73 -44.98 46.41
C GLY A 193 -1.86 -44.16 45.77
N ALA A 194 -2.09 -42.92 46.21
CA ALA A 194 -2.99 -41.95 45.57
C ALA A 194 -2.29 -41.11 44.48
#